data_AF-L1JFV9-F1
#
_entry.id   AF-L1JFV9-F1
#
_cell.length_a   1.000
_cell.length_b   1.000
_cell.length_c   1.000
_cell.angle_alpha   90.00
_cell.angle_beta   90.00
_cell.angle_gamma   90.00
#
_symmetry.space_group_name_H-M   'P 1'
#
loop_
_entity.id
_entity.type
_entity.pdbx_description
1 polymer ?
#
loop_
_entity_poly.entity_id
_entity_poly.type
_entity_poly.pdbx_seq_one_letter_code
_entity_poly.pdbx_strand_id
1 'polypeptide(L)'
;KIFVLIFNPRSDNEGIYTLQVRAKDGKLINTVVFFEEEEDAIRYAGLLEAQDFPSPHIEPLDPREIKGFADESGYLTTFIRAGTLFFPPE
;
A
#
# COMPACT_ATOMS: atom_id res chain seq x y z
N LYS A 1 5.80 2.10 14.14
CA LYS A 1 6.18 1.89 12.73
C LYS A 1 4.94 1.46 12.00
N ILE A 2 4.86 1.74 10.72
CA ILE A 2 3.81 1.24 9.81
C ILE A 2 4.50 0.52 8.67
N PHE A 3 3.76 -0.25 7.90
CA PHE A 3 4.30 -1.09 6.86
C PHE A 3 3.64 -0.76 5.52
N VAL A 4 4.45 -0.76 4.46
CA VAL A 4 4.00 -0.56 3.08
C VAL A 4 4.57 -1.64 2.20
N LEU A 5 3.92 -1.87 1.06
CA LEU A 5 4.39 -2.79 0.03
C LEU A 5 5.14 -2.02 -1.06
N ILE A 6 6.41 -2.39 -1.27
CA ILE A 6 7.31 -1.84 -2.29
C ILE A 6 7.58 -2.89 -3.35
N PHE A 7 7.40 -2.54 -4.61
CA PHE A 7 7.81 -3.35 -5.75
C PHE A 7 9.18 -2.90 -6.26
N ASN A 8 9.99 -3.87 -6.69
CA ASN A 8 11.34 -3.67 -7.22
C ASN A 8 12.24 -2.77 -6.34
N PRO A 9 12.37 -3.06 -5.04
CA PRO A 9 13.17 -2.24 -4.14
C PRO A 9 14.63 -2.14 -4.62
N ARG A 10 15.25 -0.98 -4.43
CA ARG A 10 16.64 -0.69 -4.80
C ARG A 10 16.93 -0.83 -6.29
N SER A 11 15.95 -0.49 -7.12
CA SER A 11 16.08 -0.44 -8.58
C SER A 11 15.55 0.89 -9.12
N ASP A 12 15.89 1.21 -10.36
CA ASP A 12 15.36 2.40 -11.05
C ASP A 12 13.83 2.33 -11.27
N ASN A 13 13.22 1.16 -11.07
CA ASN A 13 11.78 0.90 -11.22
C ASN A 13 11.10 0.60 -9.86
N GLU A 14 11.66 1.11 -8.77
CA GLU A 14 11.05 1.02 -7.44
C GLU A 14 9.70 1.76 -7.42
N GLY A 15 8.68 1.14 -6.83
CA GLY A 15 7.34 1.72 -6.76
C GLY A 15 6.53 1.23 -5.56
N ILE A 16 5.78 2.16 -4.95
CA ILE A 16 4.86 1.85 -3.85
C ILE A 16 3.57 1.25 -4.42
N TYR A 17 3.05 0.21 -3.78
CA TYR A 17 1.74 -0.34 -4.14
C TYR A 17 0.61 0.66 -3.89
N THR A 18 -0.28 0.82 -4.88
CA THR A 18 -1.47 1.67 -4.77
C THR A 18 -2.73 0.95 -5.24
N LEU A 19 -3.84 1.19 -4.56
CA LEU A 19 -5.17 0.79 -4.98
C LEU A 19 -5.85 1.92 -5.77
N GLN A 20 -6.58 1.57 -6.82
CA GLN A 20 -7.46 2.52 -7.51
C GLN A 20 -8.84 2.52 -6.85
N VAL A 21 -9.15 3.61 -6.16
CA VAL A 21 -10.45 3.80 -5.50
C VAL A 21 -11.26 4.81 -6.30
N ARG A 22 -12.53 4.50 -6.57
CA ARG A 22 -13.44 5.44 -7.22
C ARG A 22 -13.91 6.50 -6.23
N ALA A 23 -13.59 7.76 -6.54
CA ALA A 23 -14.06 8.92 -5.80
C ALA A 23 -15.54 9.24 -6.09
N LYS A 24 -16.13 10.11 -5.26
CA LYS A 24 -17.55 10.49 -5.35
C LYS A 24 -17.93 11.14 -6.69
N ASP A 25 -16.99 11.79 -7.36
CA ASP A 25 -17.17 12.43 -8.66
C ASP A 25 -16.94 11.46 -9.85
N GLY A 26 -16.71 10.18 -9.57
CA GLY A 26 -16.51 9.13 -10.56
C GLY A 26 -15.06 8.94 -11.01
N LYS A 27 -14.11 9.77 -10.55
CA LYS A 27 -12.68 9.64 -10.89
C LYS A 27 -12.04 8.49 -10.13
N LEU A 28 -11.08 7.80 -10.76
CA LEU A 28 -10.21 6.85 -10.09
C LEU A 28 -9.06 7.61 -9.43
N ILE A 29 -8.82 7.34 -8.16
CA ILE A 29 -7.73 7.94 -7.39
C ILE A 29 -6.84 6.83 -6.86
N ASN A 30 -5.54 6.94 -7.15
CA ASN A 30 -4.54 6.05 -6.60
C ASN A 30 -4.41 6.32 -5.09
N THR A 31 -4.52 5.24 -4.31
CA THR A 31 -4.55 5.25 -2.86
C THR A 31 -3.46 4.33 -2.34
N VAL A 32 -2.47 4.87 -1.62
CA VAL A 32 -1.45 4.06 -0.96
C VAL A 32 -2.05 3.36 0.25
N VAL A 33 -1.73 2.08 0.41
CA VAL A 33 -2.19 1.26 1.54
C VAL A 33 -1.06 1.11 2.56
N PHE A 34 -1.33 1.54 3.80
CA PHE A 34 -0.43 1.36 4.92
C PHE A 34 -1.03 0.39 5.92
N PHE A 35 -0.20 -0.49 6.48
CA PHE A 35 -0.58 -1.47 7.48
C PHE A 35 0.02 -1.10 8.84
N GLU A 36 -0.77 -1.20 9.90
CA GLU A 36 -0.31 -1.02 11.28
C GLU A 36 0.57 -2.19 11.75
N GLU A 37 0.31 -3.39 11.24
CA GLU A 37 0.98 -4.64 11.62
C GLU A 37 1.67 -5.30 10.41
N GLU A 38 2.88 -5.83 10.63
CA GLU A 38 3.69 -6.46 9.59
C GLU A 38 3.05 -7.74 9.06
N GLU A 39 2.48 -8.55 9.95
CA GLU A 39 1.83 -9.82 9.59
C GLU A 39 0.64 -9.58 8.64
N ASP A 40 -0.10 -8.49 8.82
CA ASP A 40 -1.18 -8.10 7.92
C ASP A 40 -0.66 -7.68 6.53
N ALA A 41 0.48 -6.98 6.48
CA ALA A 41 1.14 -6.64 5.22
C ALA A 41 1.65 -7.89 4.49
N ILE A 42 2.25 -8.84 5.21
CA ILE A 42 2.72 -10.13 4.66
C ILE A 42 1.55 -10.94 4.11
N ARG A 43 0.45 -11.03 4.87
CA ARG A 43 -0.77 -11.71 4.41
C ARG A 43 -1.31 -11.08 3.14
N TYR A 44 -1.36 -9.74 3.09
CA TYR A 44 -1.83 -9.02 1.91
C TYR A 44 -0.91 -9.22 0.70
N ALA A 45 0.41 -9.22 0.90
CA ALA A 45 1.39 -9.52 -0.13
C ALA A 45 1.15 -10.90 -0.77
N GLY A 46 0.91 -11.94 0.04
CA GLY A 46 0.59 -13.27 -0.47
C GLY A 46 -0.72 -13.33 -1.28
N LEU A 47 -1.70 -12.49 -0.95
CA LEU A 47 -2.93 -12.36 -1.76
C LEU A 47 -2.65 -11.70 -3.11
N LEU A 48 -1.75 -10.73 -3.18
CA LEU A 48 -1.34 -10.13 -4.45
C LEU A 48 -0.59 -11.13 -5.33
N GLU A 49 0.33 -11.91 -4.76
CA GLU A 49 1.03 -12.97 -5.49
C GLU A 49 0.05 -14.00 -6.08
N ALA A 50 -1.02 -14.33 -5.35
CA ALA A 50 -2.08 -15.22 -5.84
C ALA A 50 -2.89 -14.62 -7.01
N GLN A 51 -2.81 -13.30 -7.22
CA GLN A 51 -3.38 -12.57 -8.36
C GLN A 51 -2.33 -12.28 -9.46
N ASP A 52 -1.25 -13.06 -9.53
CA ASP A 52 -0.14 -12.93 -10.49
C ASP A 52 0.66 -11.62 -10.39
N PHE A 53 0.56 -10.88 -9.27
CA PHE A 53 1.49 -9.77 -9.02
C PHE A 53 2.88 -10.31 -8.63
N PRO A 54 3.95 -9.54 -8.90
CA PRO A 54 5.27 -9.83 -8.35
C PRO A 54 5.25 -9.88 -6.81
N SER A 55 6.23 -10.54 -6.20
CA SER A 55 6.39 -10.53 -4.74
C SER A 55 6.80 -9.12 -4.26
N PRO A 56 5.97 -8.43 -3.46
CA PRO A 56 6.34 -7.13 -2.92
C PRO A 56 7.25 -7.28 -1.70
N HIS A 57 8.11 -6.29 -1.49
CA HIS A 57 8.87 -6.14 -0.26
C HIS A 57 8.06 -5.36 0.78
N ILE A 58 8.04 -5.85 2.02
CA ILE A 58 7.39 -5.16 3.13
C ILE A 58 8.43 -4.22 3.75
N GLU A 59 8.21 -2.92 3.61
CA GLU A 59 9.13 -1.89 4.12
C GLU A 59 8.50 -1.19 5.34
N PRO A 60 9.23 -1.11 6.47
CA PRO A 60 8.79 -0.33 7.62
C PRO A 60 9.06 1.16 7.42
N LEU A 61 8.04 1.99 7.63
CA LEU A 61 8.09 3.45 7.54
C LEU A 61 7.80 4.12 8.89
N ASP A 62 8.29 5.35 9.08
CA ASP A 62 7.85 6.20 10.18
C ASP A 62 6.49 6.83 9.81
N PRO A 63 5.45 6.72 10.65
CA PRO A 63 4.17 7.37 10.41
C PRO A 63 4.23 8.87 10.12
N ARG A 64 5.29 9.56 10.58
CA ARG A 64 5.53 10.99 10.33
C ARG A 64 5.85 11.27 8.85
N GLU A 65 6.47 10.31 8.15
CA GLU A 65 6.86 10.45 6.74
C GLU A 65 5.64 10.36 5.81
N ILE A 66 4.58 9.66 6.23
CA ILE A 66 3.34 9.49 5.45
C ILE A 66 2.68 10.84 5.19
N LYS A 67 2.66 11.72 6.19
CA LYS A 67 1.97 13.01 6.05
C LYS A 67 2.62 13.86 4.95
N GLY A 68 3.94 13.86 4.88
CA GLY A 68 4.68 14.50 3.78
C GLY A 68 4.39 13.83 2.43
N PHE A 69 4.36 12.50 2.39
CA PHE A 69 4.05 11.77 1.17
C PHE A 69 2.64 12.07 0.62
N ALA A 70 1.63 12.09 1.49
CA ALA A 70 0.25 12.35 1.10
C ALA A 70 0.05 13.78 0.55
N ASP A 71 0.70 14.76 1.18
CA ASP A 71 0.57 16.17 0.81
C ASP A 71 1.27 16.49 -0.53
N GLU A 72 2.36 15.79 -0.87
CA GLU A 72 3.18 16.08 -2.06
C GLU A 72 2.78 15.27 -3.30
N SER A 73 2.24 14.05 -3.12
CA SER A 73 2.04 13.11 -4.23
C SER A 73 0.69 13.21 -4.93
N GLY A 74 -0.31 13.84 -4.31
CA GLY A 74 -1.70 13.84 -4.80
C GLY A 74 -2.39 12.46 -4.70
N TYR A 75 -1.75 11.48 -4.05
CA TYR A 75 -2.35 10.20 -3.72
C TYR A 75 -3.16 10.29 -2.44
N LEU A 76 -4.22 9.49 -2.38
CA LEU A 76 -4.88 9.23 -1.09
C LEU A 76 -4.08 8.20 -0.31
N THR A 77 -4.30 8.17 1.00
CA THR A 77 -3.69 7.18 1.88
C THR A 77 -4.77 6.49 2.68
N THR A 78 -4.69 5.16 2.78
CA THR A 78 -5.55 4.38 3.68
C THR A 78 -4.70 3.62 4.69
N PHE A 79 -5.26 3.47 5.89
CA PHE A 79 -4.61 2.80 7.01
C PHE A 79 -5.41 1.59 7.45
N ILE A 80 -4.77 0.43 7.37
CA ILE A 80 -5.31 -0.85 7.79
C ILE A 80 -4.84 -1.11 9.22
N ARG A 81 -5.81 -1.18 10.15
CA ARG A 81 -5.52 -1.46 11.56
C ARG A 81 -5.14 -2.92 11.75
N ALA A 82 -4.35 -3.19 12.77
CA ALA A 82 -3.96 -4.53 13.18
C ALA A 82 -5.18 -5.47 13.29
N GLY A 83 -5.07 -6.65 12.68
CA GLY A 83 -6.12 -7.68 12.66
C GLY A 83 -7.30 -7.39 11.73
N THR A 84 -7.22 -6.35 10.90
CA THR A 84 -8.29 -6.03 9.94
C THR A 84 -8.24 -7.00 8.75
N LEU A 85 -9.34 -7.69 8.50
CA LEU A 85 -9.52 -8.49 7.29
C LEU A 85 -9.66 -7.55 6.08
N PHE A 86 -8.56 -7.39 5.36
CA PHE A 86 -8.45 -6.57 4.16
C PHE A 86 -7.93 -7.42 3.00
N PHE A 87 -8.56 -7.31 1.84
CA PHE A 87 -8.28 -8.09 0.64
C PHE A 87 -8.03 -7.17 -0.56
N PRO A 88 -7.13 -7.55 -1.49
CA PRO A 88 -6.98 -6.84 -2.74
C PRO A 88 -8.25 -6.95 -3.60
N PRO A 89 -8.52 -5.96 -4.48
CA PRO A 89 -9.59 -6.06 -5.47
C PRO A 89 -9.35 -7.23 -6.43
N GLU A 90 -10.42 -7.76 -7.02
CA GLU A 90 -10.38 -8.79 -8.08
C GLU A 90 -10.17 -8.19 -9.47
#